data_AF-A0AAV4A0V6-F1
#
_entry.id   AF-A0AAV4A0V6-F1
#
_cell.length_a   1.000
_cell.length_b   1.000
_cell.length_c   1.000
_cell.angle_alpha   90.00
_cell.angle_beta   90.00
_cell.angle_gamma   90.00
#
_symmetry.space_group_name_H-M   'P 1'
#
loop_
_entity.id
_entity.type
_entity.pdbx_description
1 polymer ?
#
loop_
_entity_poly.entity_id
_entity_poly.type
_entity_poly.pdbx_seq_one_letter_code
_entity_poly.pdbx_strand_id
1 'polypeptide(L)'
;MCDCPRPCSFIRYSVALSASQLPSLASLPFTMKYLNFTDEKKLRENILELRVYFESDLVRRESHVAQYTAQTYLSSLGGQMGICMGASLISLVELLEALMYTGLVLSRRCLNKLRTVAQREQSKTDATRN
;
A
#
# COMPACT_ATOMS: atom_id res chain seq x y z
N MET A 1 36.92 10.91 -23.11
CA MET A 1 35.72 10.21 -22.60
C MET A 1 34.65 11.26 -22.36
N CYS A 2 33.43 11.07 -22.86
CA CYS A 2 32.31 11.97 -22.62
C CYS A 2 31.30 11.26 -21.72
N ASP A 3 31.20 11.68 -20.46
CA ASP A 3 30.14 11.23 -19.55
C ASP A 3 28.86 12.01 -19.85
N CYS A 4 27.83 11.29 -20.31
CA CYS A 4 26.48 11.83 -20.50
C CYS A 4 25.55 11.20 -19.46
N PRO A 5 25.32 11.86 -18.31
CA PRO A 5 24.33 11.40 -17.34
C PRO A 5 22.91 11.50 -17.92
N ARG A 6 22.02 10.61 -17.49
CA ARG A 6 20.63 10.62 -17.94
C ARG A 6 19.92 11.88 -17.43
N PRO A 7 19.14 12.57 -18.27
CA PRO A 7 18.37 13.74 -17.83
C PRO A 7 17.22 13.34 -16.90
N CYS A 8 16.92 14.18 -15.91
CA CYS A 8 15.81 13.98 -14.98
C CYS A 8 14.43 14.16 -15.63
N SER A 9 14.35 14.94 -16.72
CA SER A 9 13.12 15.19 -17.47
C SER A 9 13.36 14.92 -18.95
N PHE A 10 12.56 14.04 -19.54
CA PHE A 10 12.56 13.78 -20.96
C PHE A 10 11.16 13.37 -21.42
N ILE A 11 10.87 13.57 -22.70
CA ILE A 11 9.61 13.14 -23.33
C ILE A 11 9.96 11.99 -24.27
N ARG A 12 9.20 10.89 -24.20
CA ARG A 12 9.33 9.75 -25.10
C ARG A 12 8.03 9.53 -25.84
N TYR A 13 8.12 9.33 -27.15
CA TYR A 13 7.02 8.95 -28.00
C TYR A 13 7.12 7.46 -28.30
N SER A 14 6.12 6.68 -27.89
CA SER A 14 6.00 5.28 -28.30
C SER A 14 5.47 5.24 -29.73
N VAL A 15 6.13 4.50 -30.60
CA VAL A 15 5.77 4.43 -32.03
C VAL A 15 5.22 3.04 -32.34
N ALA A 16 4.00 3.00 -32.87
CA ALA A 16 3.41 1.81 -33.45
C ALA A 16 3.38 1.96 -34.97
N LEU A 17 3.90 0.96 -35.70
CA LEU A 17 3.97 0.98 -37.16
C LEU A 17 2.95 0.03 -37.75
N SER A 18 2.16 0.53 -38.70
CA SER A 18 1.27 -0.27 -39.53
C SER A 18 1.53 0.05 -41.00
N ALA A 19 1.55 -0.98 -41.84
CA ALA A 19 1.80 -0.86 -43.27
C ALA A 19 0.72 -1.61 -44.04
N SER A 20 0.28 -1.03 -45.15
CA SER A 20 -0.68 -1.63 -46.07
C SER A 20 -0.24 -1.40 -47.50
N GLN A 21 -0.73 -2.23 -48.42
CA GLN A 21 -0.36 -2.12 -49.83
C GLN A 21 -1.14 -1.00 -50.51
N LEU A 22 -0.41 -0.04 -51.07
CA LEU A 22 -0.93 1.07 -51.86
C LEU A 22 -0.53 0.91 -53.35
N PRO A 23 -1.32 1.36 -54.33
CA PRO A 23 -2.76 1.67 -54.26
C PRO A 23 -3.61 0.40 -54.17
N SER A 24 -4.89 0.53 -53.79
CA SER A 24 -5.85 -0.56 -53.89
C SER A 24 -6.25 -0.78 -55.36
N LEU A 25 -6.69 -1.98 -55.71
CA LEU A 25 -7.14 -2.31 -57.07
C LEU A 25 -8.21 -1.32 -57.59
N ALA A 26 -9.07 -0.81 -56.71
CA ALA A 26 -10.10 0.16 -57.05
C ALA A 26 -9.55 1.59 -57.26
N SER A 27 -8.52 2.00 -56.51
CA SER A 27 -7.95 3.36 -56.63
C SER A 27 -6.85 3.47 -57.69
N LEU A 28 -6.29 2.35 -58.13
CA LEU A 28 -5.20 2.26 -59.10
C LEU A 28 -5.37 3.10 -60.38
N PRO A 29 -6.50 3.04 -61.13
CA PRO A 29 -6.66 3.82 -62.35
C PRO A 29 -6.74 5.33 -62.08
N PHE A 30 -7.30 5.74 -60.94
CA PHE A 30 -7.34 7.14 -60.52
C PHE A 30 -5.96 7.64 -60.09
N THR A 31 -5.25 6.85 -59.29
CA THR A 31 -3.90 7.18 -58.80
C THR A 31 -2.89 7.28 -59.95
N MET A 32 -2.95 6.37 -60.93
CA MET A 32 -2.11 6.41 -62.13
C MET A 32 -2.33 7.67 -62.97
N LYS A 33 -3.60 8.03 -63.20
CA LYS A 33 -3.96 9.23 -63.96
C LYS A 33 -3.57 10.52 -63.23
N TYR A 34 -3.70 10.55 -61.91
CA TYR A 34 -3.35 11.72 -61.10
C TYR A 34 -1.84 11.93 -61.01
N LEU A 35 -1.07 10.85 -60.86
CA LEU A 35 0.38 10.89 -60.70
C LEU A 35 1.15 10.73 -62.02
N ASN A 36 0.44 10.63 -63.16
CA ASN A 36 0.98 10.45 -64.51
C ASN A 36 1.93 9.24 -64.66
N PHE A 37 1.66 8.15 -63.95
CA PHE A 37 2.39 6.89 -64.14
C PHE A 37 1.68 6.00 -65.15
N THR A 38 2.45 5.43 -66.08
CA THR A 38 1.96 4.50 -67.10
C THR A 38 2.12 3.02 -66.69
N ASP A 39 2.97 2.75 -65.71
CA ASP A 39 3.33 1.40 -65.25
C ASP A 39 3.02 1.23 -63.77
N GLU A 40 2.28 0.18 -63.43
CA GLU A 40 1.90 -0.17 -62.05
C GLU A 40 3.12 -0.47 -61.19
N LYS A 41 4.12 -1.16 -61.75
CA LYS A 41 5.29 -1.57 -60.98
C LYS A 41 6.09 -0.35 -60.53
N LYS A 42 6.28 0.61 -61.44
CA LYS A 42 6.96 1.88 -61.14
C LYS A 42 6.20 2.72 -60.12
N LEU A 43 4.88 2.67 -60.15
CA LEU A 43 4.06 3.36 -59.17
C LEU A 43 4.26 2.76 -57.77
N ARG A 44 4.23 1.42 -57.65
CA ARG A 44 4.36 0.73 -56.37
C ARG A 44 5.75 0.79 -55.76
N GLU A 45 6.79 0.83 -56.57
CA GLU A 45 8.18 0.87 -56.11
C GLU A 45 8.62 2.27 -55.65
N ASN A 46 8.00 3.33 -56.17
CA ASN A 46 8.44 4.71 -55.94
C ASN A 46 7.53 5.52 -55.01
N ILE A 47 6.30 5.05 -54.73
CA ILE A 47 5.33 5.80 -53.94
C ILE A 47 5.14 5.20 -52.55
N LEU A 48 5.26 6.06 -51.54
CA LEU A 48 4.97 5.77 -50.15
C LEU A 48 4.02 6.83 -49.59
N GLU A 49 2.97 6.38 -48.90
CA GLU A 49 2.14 7.26 -48.09
C GLU A 49 2.46 7.05 -46.61
N LEU A 50 2.96 8.09 -45.94
CA LEU A 50 3.24 8.08 -44.51
C LEU A 50 2.20 8.92 -43.78
N ARG A 51 1.47 8.31 -42.84
CA ARG A 51 0.53 9.00 -41.96
C ARG A 51 1.04 8.92 -40.52
N VAL A 52 1.41 10.08 -39.96
CA VAL A 52 1.82 10.21 -38.56
C VAL A 52 0.67 10.82 -37.79
N TYR A 53 0.17 10.10 -36.80
CA TYR A 53 -0.92 10.53 -35.92
C TYR A 53 -0.73 9.98 -34.52
N PHE A 54 -1.38 10.61 -33.54
CA PHE A 54 -1.41 10.11 -32.17
C PHE A 54 -2.42 8.96 -32.09
N GLU A 55 -1.99 7.82 -31.54
CA GLU A 55 -2.87 6.67 -31.31
C GLU A 55 -4.02 7.03 -30.36
N SER A 56 -3.72 7.86 -29.35
CA SER A 56 -4.69 8.46 -28.45
C SER A 56 -4.17 9.82 -27.98
N ASP A 57 -5.08 10.72 -27.57
CA ASP A 57 -4.74 12.02 -26.97
C ASP A 57 -4.29 11.89 -25.49
N LEU A 58 -3.89 10.69 -25.07
CA LEU A 58 -3.50 10.39 -23.71
C LEU A 58 -2.01 10.65 -23.52
N VAL A 59 -1.66 11.66 -22.71
CA VAL A 59 -0.28 11.91 -22.29
C VAL A 59 0.03 11.15 -21.00
N ARG A 60 0.92 10.16 -21.09
CA ARG A 60 1.42 9.44 -19.90
C ARG A 60 2.60 10.17 -19.28
N ARG A 61 2.45 10.59 -18.02
CA ARG A 61 3.53 11.17 -17.21
C ARG A 61 4.01 10.18 -16.18
N GLU A 62 5.31 9.93 -16.15
CA GLU A 62 5.95 9.04 -15.18
C GLU A 62 6.96 9.86 -14.38
N SER A 63 6.71 10.01 -13.08
CA SER A 63 7.62 10.68 -12.15
C SER A 63 8.18 9.67 -11.17
N HIS A 64 9.50 9.67 -11.02
CA HIS A 64 10.18 8.85 -10.02
C HIS A 64 10.25 9.66 -8.73
N VAL A 65 9.52 9.21 -7.71
CA VAL A 65 9.57 9.78 -6.36
C VAL A 65 10.36 8.85 -5.44
N ALA A 66 11.00 9.40 -4.42
CA ALA A 66 11.72 8.60 -3.44
C ALA A 66 10.75 7.66 -2.72
N GLN A 67 11.05 6.34 -2.74
CA GLN A 67 10.19 5.32 -2.14
C GLN A 67 10.07 5.50 -0.61
N TYR A 68 11.10 6.05 0.02
CA TYR A 68 11.09 6.32 1.45
C TYR A 68 11.53 7.75 1.72
N THR A 69 10.67 8.47 2.41
CA THR A 69 10.99 9.78 2.99
C THR A 69 11.24 9.62 4.48
N ALA A 70 11.95 10.57 5.11
CA ALA A 70 12.16 10.57 6.57
C ALA A 70 10.85 10.43 7.35
N GLN A 71 9.76 11.00 6.81
CA GLN A 71 8.41 10.90 7.37
C GLN A 71 7.85 9.47 7.26
N THR A 72 8.00 8.82 6.11
CA THR A 72 7.58 7.42 5.91
C THR A 72 8.37 6.45 6.80
N TYR A 73 9.66 6.71 6.99
CA TYR A 73 10.48 5.92 7.91
C TYR A 73 9.98 6.05 9.34
N LEU A 74 9.78 7.27 9.81
CA LEU A 74 9.33 7.53 11.18
C LEU A 74 7.91 7.01 11.42
N SER A 75 7.02 7.08 10.43
CA SER A 75 5.65 6.56 10.57
C SER A 75 5.62 5.04 10.71
N SER A 76 6.44 4.32 9.94
CA SER A 76 6.53 2.86 10.03
C SER A 76 7.09 2.39 11.38
N LEU A 77 8.13 3.07 11.87
CA LEU A 77 8.77 2.77 13.15
C LEU A 77 7.84 3.13 14.32
N GLY A 78 7.24 4.31 14.29
CA GLY A 78 6.28 4.75 15.32
C GLY A 78 5.03 3.87 15.38
N GLY A 79 4.54 3.37 14.23
CA GLY A 79 3.40 2.45 14.19
C GLY A 79 3.67 1.12 14.90
N GLN A 80 4.82 0.49 14.61
CA GLN A 80 5.19 -0.78 15.25
C GLN A 80 5.47 -0.60 16.75
N MET A 81 6.23 0.44 17.12
CA MET A 81 6.51 0.72 18.54
C MET A 81 5.25 1.11 19.31
N GLY A 82 4.33 1.85 18.68
CA GLY A 82 3.07 2.28 19.29
C GLY A 82 2.17 1.12 19.66
N ILE A 83 2.06 0.08 18.81
CA ILE A 83 1.28 -1.12 19.13
C ILE A 83 1.91 -1.88 20.30
N CYS A 84 3.23 -2.07 20.29
CA CYS A 84 3.93 -2.75 21.38
C CYS A 84 3.79 -2.02 22.73
N MET A 85 3.92 -0.70 22.73
CA MET A 85 3.71 0.13 23.92
C MET A 85 2.26 0.10 24.39
N GLY A 86 1.30 0.17 23.47
CA GLY A 86 -0.12 0.07 23.77
C GLY A 86 -0.49 -1.26 24.43
N ALA A 87 -0.01 -2.38 23.88
CA ALA A 87 -0.21 -3.71 24.45
C ALA A 87 0.41 -3.83 25.86
N SER A 88 1.63 -3.31 26.03
CA SER A 88 2.32 -3.31 27.33
C SER A 88 1.54 -2.52 28.39
N LEU A 89 0.95 -1.38 28.01
CA LEU A 89 0.14 -0.57 28.92
C LEU A 89 -1.15 -1.28 29.35
N ILE A 90 -1.82 -1.95 28.40
CA ILE A 90 -3.03 -2.75 28.70
C ILE A 90 -2.69 -3.87 29.69
N SER A 91 -1.60 -4.61 29.44
CA SER A 91 -1.15 -5.66 30.36
C SER A 91 -0.83 -5.14 31.75
N LEU A 92 -0.27 -3.93 31.87
CA LEU A 92 -0.01 -3.30 33.18
C LEU A 92 -1.32 -2.98 33.92
N VAL A 93 -2.32 -2.44 33.22
CA VAL A 93 -3.64 -2.16 33.80
C VAL A 93 -4.32 -3.44 34.26
N GLU A 94 -4.27 -4.51 33.46
CA GLU A 94 -4.83 -5.82 33.80
C GLU A 94 -4.16 -6.40 35.05
N LEU A 95 -2.84 -6.29 35.17
CA LEU A 95 -2.11 -6.73 36.36
C LEU A 95 -2.55 -5.96 37.61
N LEU A 96 -2.74 -4.65 37.51
CA LEU A 96 -3.21 -3.82 38.62
C LEU A 96 -4.63 -4.20 39.05
N GLU A 97 -5.54 -4.43 38.11
CA GLU A 97 -6.91 -4.88 38.39
C GLU A 97 -6.91 -6.25 39.10
N ALA A 98 -6.11 -7.20 38.61
CA ALA A 98 -5.99 -8.52 39.21
C ALA A 98 -5.45 -8.46 40.66
N LEU A 99 -4.43 -7.63 40.91
CA LEU A 99 -3.87 -7.43 42.25
C LEU A 99 -4.89 -6.79 43.21
N MET A 100 -5.63 -5.77 42.76
CA MET A 100 -6.67 -5.15 43.58
C MET A 100 -7.79 -6.13 43.91
N TYR A 101 -8.29 -6.89 42.91
CA TYR A 101 -9.37 -7.84 43.12
C TYR A 101 -8.98 -8.96 44.07
N THR A 102 -7.82 -9.58 43.84
CA THR A 102 -7.32 -10.66 44.72
C THR A 102 -7.00 -10.15 46.12
N GLY A 103 -6.38 -8.97 46.26
CA GLY A 103 -6.12 -8.33 47.54
C GLY A 103 -7.39 -8.03 48.34
N LEU A 104 -8.44 -7.54 47.69
CA LEU A 104 -9.76 -7.30 48.33
C LEU A 104 -10.42 -8.60 48.77
N VAL A 105 -10.41 -9.64 47.93
CA VAL A 105 -10.99 -10.95 48.28
C VAL A 105 -10.22 -11.62 49.42
N LEU A 106 -8.88 -11.57 49.40
CA LEU A 106 -8.04 -12.10 50.48
C LEU A 106 -8.24 -11.33 51.78
N SER A 107 -8.31 -10.00 51.73
CA SER A 107 -8.57 -9.15 52.90
C SER A 107 -9.95 -9.45 53.51
N ARG A 108 -10.99 -9.59 52.68
CA ARG A 108 -12.33 -10.01 53.12
C ARG A 108 -12.34 -11.42 53.72
N ARG A 109 -11.63 -12.38 53.09
CA ARG A 109 -11.52 -13.75 53.62
C ARG A 109 -10.75 -13.80 54.94
N CYS A 110 -9.67 -13.04 55.07
CA CYS A 110 -8.88 -12.94 56.30
C CYS A 110 -9.72 -12.31 57.44
N LEU A 111 -10.44 -11.22 57.16
CA LEU A 111 -11.39 -10.61 58.10
C LEU A 111 -12.47 -11.60 58.55
N ASN A 112 -13.07 -12.35 57.61
CA ASN A 112 -14.12 -13.32 57.95
C ASN A 112 -13.58 -14.52 58.75
N LYS A 113 -12.34 -14.97 58.48
CA LYS A 113 -11.67 -16.00 59.30
C LYS A 113 -11.39 -15.51 60.72
N LEU A 114 -10.87 -14.29 60.87
CA LEU A 114 -10.63 -13.67 62.18
C LEU A 114 -11.94 -13.51 62.97
N ARG A 115 -13.02 -13.08 62.31
CA ARG A 115 -14.36 -12.98 62.93
C ARG A 115 -14.89 -14.33 63.44
N THR A 116 -14.71 -15.41 62.69
CA THR A 116 -15.17 -16.76 63.09
C THR A 116 -14.32 -17.37 64.20
N VAL A 117 -13.00 -17.09 64.22
CA VAL A 117 -12.12 -17.49 65.33
C VAL A 117 -12.49 -16.74 66.61
N ALA A 118 -12.75 -15.43 66.54
CA ALA A 118 -13.19 -14.64 67.69
C ALA A 118 -14.51 -15.15 68.32
N GLN A 119 -15.49 -15.57 67.50
CA GLN A 119 -16.73 -16.16 68.01
C GLN A 119 -16.54 -17.53 68.67
N ARG A 120 -15.57 -18.34 68.20
CA ARG A 120 -15.24 -19.64 68.82
C ARG A 120 -14.61 -19.49 70.20
N GLU A 121 -13.84 -18.44 70.43
CA GLU A 121 -13.25 -18.18 71.76
C GLU A 121 -14.30 -17.73 72.78
N GLN A 122 -15.32 -16.95 72.37
CA GLN A 122 -16.43 -16.57 73.25
C GLN A 122 -17.30 -17.79 73.64
N SER A 123 -17.65 -18.65 72.68
CA SER A 123 -18.44 -19.87 72.96
C SER A 123 -17.72 -20.87 73.90
N LYS A 124 -16.38 -20.88 73.93
CA LYS A 124 -15.60 -21.72 74.86
C LYS A 124 -15.55 -21.13 76.28
N THR A 125 -15.56 -19.80 76.38
CA THR A 125 -15.50 -19.08 77.66
C THR A 125 -16.83 -19.17 78.41
N ASP A 126 -17.96 -19.19 77.70
CA ASP A 126 -19.29 -19.36 78.30
C ASP A 126 -19.59 -20.82 78.71
N ALA A 127 -19.07 -21.82 77.99
CA ALA A 127 -19.24 -23.23 78.33
C ALA A 127 -18.45 -23.69 79.57
N THR A 128 -17.45 -22.93 80.00
CA THR A 128 -16.62 -23.23 81.19
C THR A 128 -17.16 -22.54 82.46
N ARG A 129 -18.26 -21.79 82.33
CA ARG A 129 -18.91 -21.01 83.42
C ARG A 129 -20.25 -21.61 83.89
N ASN A 130 -20.57 -22.84 83.47
CA ASN A 130 -21.67 -23.66 84.02
C ASN A 130 -21.10 -24.90 84.71
#